data_AF-A0A817NYA1-F1
#
_entry.id   AF-A0A817NYA1-F1
#
_cell.length_a   1.000
_cell.length_b   1.000
_cell.length_c   1.000
_cell.angle_alpha   90.00
_cell.angle_beta   90.00
_cell.angle_gamma   90.00
#
_symmetry.space_group_name_H-M   'P 1'
#
loop_
_entity.id
_entity.type
_entity.pdbx_description
1 polymer ?
#
loop_
_entity_poly.entity_id
_entity_poly.type
_entity_poly.pdbx_seq_one_letter_code
_entity_poly.pdbx_strand_id
1 'polypeptide(L)'
;MTIHSSIQLDVEIIEEEESSTEIEYEPASASKNSNSISRLSSNTTEKKTISSKLKRYCKFNKESIKISKYASFLQECRSDSSLAHCCVCKSNFSIANGGKYLIDRHLEQANHKRLAANEAENKSRSMFDFIHPPSQLTSMIAAELTLVYHGIRHGHSYNSQSCTVDVLKKLFHDSTIAKNISCGRTKARELAVNVLGNQNFISDVGTFTNH
;
A
#
# COMPACT_ATOMS: atom_id res chain seq x y z
N MET A 1 -14.00 16.41 56.86
CA MET A 1 -14.45 15.96 55.52
C MET A 1 -13.34 15.12 54.94
N THR A 2 -13.55 13.82 55.04
CA THR A 2 -12.91 12.72 54.32
C THR A 2 -12.83 13.02 52.83
N ILE A 3 -11.69 12.83 52.17
CA ILE A 3 -11.47 11.74 51.19
C ILE A 3 -9.97 11.52 50.99
N HIS A 4 -9.53 10.35 51.40
CA HIS A 4 -8.28 9.69 51.06
C HIS A 4 -8.55 8.95 49.74
N SER A 5 -7.79 9.20 48.67
CA SER A 5 -7.84 8.33 47.48
C SER A 5 -6.43 7.93 47.06
N SER A 6 -5.97 6.84 47.69
CA SER A 6 -4.89 6.01 47.17
C SER A 6 -5.36 5.41 45.85
N ILE A 7 -4.67 5.72 44.75
CA ILE A 7 -4.78 4.98 43.50
C ILE A 7 -3.67 3.93 43.54
N GLN A 8 -4.05 2.70 43.85
CA GLN A 8 -3.24 1.51 43.59
C GLN A 8 -3.38 1.18 42.10
N LEU A 9 -2.25 1.21 41.39
CA LEU A 9 -2.11 0.66 40.04
C LEU A 9 -1.34 -0.65 40.20
N ASP A 10 -2.07 -1.76 40.18
CA ASP A 10 -1.51 -3.10 40.08
C ASP A 10 -0.96 -3.27 38.65
N VAL A 11 0.37 -3.33 38.53
CA VAL A 11 1.08 -3.62 37.29
C VAL A 11 1.34 -5.13 37.26
N GLU A 12 0.56 -5.84 36.46
CA GLU A 12 0.76 -7.26 36.19
C GLU A 12 1.86 -7.41 35.13
N ILE A 13 2.97 -8.02 35.55
CA ILE A 13 4.17 -8.28 34.74
C ILE A 13 3.87 -9.50 33.86
N ILE A 14 3.91 -9.33 32.54
CA ILE A 14 3.96 -10.44 31.59
C ILE A 14 5.37 -10.46 31.01
N GLU A 15 6.15 -11.45 31.42
CA GLU A 15 7.45 -11.79 30.83
C GLU A 15 7.21 -12.54 29.52
N GLU A 16 7.71 -12.02 28.39
CA GLU A 16 7.84 -12.79 27.15
C GLU A 16 9.31 -12.87 26.75
N GLU A 17 9.80 -14.11 26.72
CA GLU A 17 11.15 -14.53 26.37
C GLU A 17 11.46 -14.25 24.87
N GLU A 18 12.60 -13.60 24.62
CA GLU A 18 13.10 -13.28 23.29
C GLU A 18 13.85 -14.50 22.71
N SER A 19 13.22 -15.24 21.79
CA SER A 19 13.87 -16.30 21.02
C SER A 19 14.42 -15.74 19.70
N SER A 20 15.73 -15.63 19.65
CA SER A 20 16.51 -15.19 18.48
C SER A 20 16.75 -16.36 17.53
N THR A 21 16.39 -16.21 16.25
CA THR A 21 16.98 -17.02 15.18
C THR A 21 17.44 -16.13 14.03
N GLU A 22 18.75 -16.16 13.81
CA GLU A 22 19.48 -15.57 12.68
C GLU A 22 19.10 -16.29 11.38
N ILE A 23 18.81 -15.54 10.32
CA ILE A 23 18.89 -16.07 8.96
C ILE A 23 19.58 -15.04 8.07
N GLU A 24 20.74 -15.46 7.57
CA GLU A 24 21.60 -14.83 6.57
C GLU A 24 20.86 -14.44 5.28
N TYR A 25 21.31 -13.33 4.69
CA TYR A 25 20.89 -12.82 3.39
C TYR A 25 22.06 -12.98 2.41
N GLU A 26 21.85 -13.59 1.24
CA GLU A 26 22.78 -13.48 0.10
C GLU A 26 22.00 -13.44 -1.25
N PRO A 27 22.56 -12.81 -2.31
CA PRO A 27 21.80 -11.98 -3.24
C PRO A 27 21.52 -12.58 -4.64
N ALA A 28 20.75 -11.80 -5.40
CA ALA A 28 20.28 -12.02 -6.76
C ALA A 28 21.39 -12.20 -7.80
N SER A 29 21.16 -13.10 -8.76
CA SER A 29 21.92 -13.17 -10.01
C SER A 29 21.04 -12.88 -11.23
N ALA A 30 21.56 -11.99 -12.08
CA ALA A 30 21.03 -11.62 -13.37
C ALA A 30 21.45 -12.62 -14.46
N SER A 31 20.62 -12.83 -15.48
CA SER A 31 21.13 -13.24 -16.79
C SER A 31 20.37 -12.56 -17.93
N LYS A 32 21.17 -11.83 -18.71
CA LYS A 32 20.90 -11.28 -20.04
C LYS A 32 20.75 -12.44 -21.02
N ASN A 33 19.91 -12.33 -22.06
CA ASN A 33 20.41 -12.46 -23.44
C ASN A 33 19.39 -11.98 -24.48
N SER A 34 19.91 -11.10 -25.32
CA SER A 34 19.48 -10.69 -26.65
C SER A 34 19.43 -11.85 -27.64
N ASN A 35 18.48 -11.86 -28.58
CA ASN A 35 18.78 -11.54 -29.98
C ASN A 35 17.59 -11.69 -30.92
N SER A 36 17.67 -10.84 -31.92
CA SER A 36 16.72 -10.52 -32.97
C SER A 36 16.92 -11.41 -34.21
N ILE A 37 15.83 -11.56 -34.98
CA ILE A 37 15.78 -11.51 -36.47
C ILE A 37 16.18 -12.76 -37.28
N SER A 38 15.16 -13.40 -37.88
CA SER A 38 14.87 -13.50 -39.35
C SER A 38 14.62 -14.88 -39.98
N ARG A 39 13.52 -14.89 -40.75
CA ARG A 39 13.26 -15.55 -42.05
C ARG A 39 13.37 -17.08 -42.17
N LEU A 40 12.23 -17.72 -42.47
CA LEU A 40 12.00 -18.36 -43.78
C LEU A 40 10.50 -18.59 -44.05
N SER A 41 10.02 -17.97 -45.15
CA SER A 41 8.95 -18.44 -46.05
C SER A 41 9.24 -19.87 -46.54
N SER A 42 8.36 -20.76 -46.99
CA SER A 42 6.95 -20.84 -47.32
C SER A 42 6.64 -22.34 -47.31
N ASN A 43 5.39 -22.74 -47.14
CA ASN A 43 4.81 -23.72 -48.06
C ASN A 43 3.29 -23.65 -48.04
N THR A 44 2.79 -23.23 -49.19
CA THR A 44 1.41 -23.31 -49.66
C THR A 44 0.89 -24.73 -49.57
N THR A 45 -0.30 -24.91 -49.00
CA THR A 45 -1.31 -25.79 -49.59
C THR A 45 -2.69 -25.21 -49.31
N GLU A 46 -3.45 -25.12 -50.39
CA GLU A 46 -4.76 -24.51 -50.51
C GLU A 46 -5.79 -25.17 -49.56
N LYS A 47 -6.77 -24.39 -49.10
CA LYS A 47 -8.18 -24.79 -49.21
C LYS A 47 -9.17 -23.70 -48.78
N LYS A 48 -10.10 -23.45 -49.71
CA LYS A 48 -11.53 -23.18 -49.53
C LYS A 48 -11.91 -21.78 -49.06
N THR A 49 -12.25 -20.94 -50.04
CA THR A 49 -13.11 -19.76 -49.90
C THR A 49 -14.45 -20.15 -49.28
N ILE A 50 -14.54 -20.02 -47.96
CA ILE A 50 -15.81 -19.95 -47.25
C ILE A 50 -16.12 -18.46 -47.14
N SER A 51 -17.26 -18.04 -47.71
CA SER A 51 -17.80 -16.68 -47.52
C SER A 51 -17.85 -16.39 -46.02
N SER A 52 -16.86 -15.64 -45.52
CA SER A 52 -16.76 -15.39 -44.09
C SER A 52 -17.88 -14.44 -43.72
N LYS A 53 -18.89 -14.95 -42.99
CA LYS A 53 -19.85 -14.10 -42.26
C LYS A 53 -19.08 -12.93 -41.66
N LEU A 54 -19.47 -11.70 -41.98
CA LEU A 54 -18.88 -10.49 -41.40
C LEU A 54 -18.70 -10.71 -39.90
N LYS A 55 -17.45 -10.65 -39.43
CA LYS A 55 -17.13 -10.79 -38.00
C LYS A 55 -17.84 -9.65 -37.28
N ARG A 56 -18.91 -9.96 -36.55
CA ARG A 56 -19.64 -8.97 -35.75
C ARG A 56 -18.75 -8.53 -34.60
N TYR A 57 -18.29 -7.28 -34.64
CA TYR A 57 -17.59 -6.65 -33.53
C TYR A 57 -18.58 -6.34 -32.42
N CYS A 58 -18.35 -6.86 -31.23
CA CYS A 58 -19.14 -6.53 -30.05
C CYS A 58 -18.68 -5.20 -29.45
N LYS A 59 -19.66 -4.39 -29.03
CA LYS A 59 -19.46 -3.20 -28.22
C LYS A 59 -19.92 -3.48 -26.79
N PHE A 60 -19.34 -2.76 -25.84
CA PHE A 60 -19.68 -2.84 -24.44
C PHE A 60 -21.12 -2.35 -24.26
N ASN A 61 -21.99 -3.21 -23.75
CA ASN A 61 -23.37 -2.85 -23.45
C ASN A 61 -23.47 -2.58 -21.95
N LYS A 62 -23.96 -1.39 -21.56
CA LYS A 62 -24.18 -1.02 -20.16
C LYS A 62 -25.13 -1.98 -19.43
N GLU A 63 -26.02 -2.67 -20.16
CA GLU A 63 -26.89 -3.70 -19.62
C GLU A 63 -26.14 -4.94 -19.15
N SER A 64 -24.93 -5.22 -19.66
CA SER A 64 -24.12 -6.34 -19.15
C SER A 64 -23.65 -6.10 -17.73
N ILE A 65 -23.53 -4.84 -17.28
CA ILE A 65 -23.24 -4.49 -15.88
C ILE A 65 -24.42 -4.82 -14.97
N LYS A 66 -25.67 -4.73 -15.48
CA LYS A 66 -26.88 -5.00 -14.69
C LYS A 66 -27.05 -6.48 -14.33
N ILE A 67 -26.35 -7.37 -15.03
CA ILE A 67 -26.34 -8.80 -14.70
C ILE A 67 -25.56 -8.96 -13.39
N SER A 68 -26.23 -9.47 -12.35
CA SER A 68 -25.66 -9.68 -11.01
C SER A 68 -24.28 -10.36 -11.03
N LYS A 69 -24.07 -11.33 -11.93
CA LYS A 69 -22.80 -12.05 -12.11
C LYS A 69 -21.61 -11.13 -12.48
N TYR A 70 -21.85 -10.05 -13.22
CA TYR A 70 -20.78 -9.18 -13.74
C TYR A 70 -20.66 -7.85 -13.01
N ALA A 71 -21.71 -7.44 -12.27
CA ALA A 71 -21.78 -6.16 -11.56
C ALA A 71 -20.64 -5.94 -10.56
N SER A 72 -20.12 -7.02 -9.96
CA SER A 72 -19.08 -6.95 -8.94
C SER A 72 -17.70 -6.57 -9.46
N PHE A 73 -17.40 -6.77 -10.75
CA PHE A 73 -16.05 -6.57 -11.28
C PHE A 73 -15.96 -5.85 -12.63
N LEU A 74 -17.04 -5.82 -13.41
CA LEU A 74 -17.03 -5.36 -14.80
C LEU A 74 -17.43 -3.88 -14.91
N GLN A 75 -16.58 -3.08 -15.56
CA GLN A 75 -16.80 -1.66 -15.80
C GLN A 75 -16.57 -1.30 -17.29
N GLU A 76 -17.15 -0.18 -17.71
CA GLU A 76 -16.94 0.38 -19.05
C GLU A 76 -15.55 1.02 -19.15
N CYS A 77 -14.84 0.78 -20.25
CA CYS A 77 -13.58 1.47 -20.52
C CYS A 77 -13.86 2.86 -21.09
N ARG A 78 -13.27 3.91 -20.49
CA ARG A 78 -13.47 5.30 -20.94
C ARG A 78 -12.91 5.58 -22.33
N SER A 79 -11.89 4.83 -22.74
CA SER A 79 -11.16 5.07 -23.98
C SER A 79 -11.80 4.38 -25.18
N ASP A 80 -12.30 3.15 -25.02
CA ASP A 80 -12.76 2.33 -26.13
C ASP A 80 -14.01 1.53 -25.80
N SER A 81 -15.05 1.69 -26.62
CA SER A 81 -16.31 0.94 -26.51
C SER A 81 -16.18 -0.58 -26.78
N SER A 82 -15.03 -1.05 -27.25
CA SER A 82 -14.75 -2.48 -27.48
C SER A 82 -13.85 -3.10 -26.41
N LEU A 83 -13.46 -2.31 -25.40
CA LEU A 83 -12.72 -2.77 -24.23
C LEU A 83 -13.63 -2.77 -23.01
N ALA A 84 -13.50 -3.81 -22.19
CA ALA A 84 -14.09 -3.88 -20.87
C ALA A 84 -12.98 -3.73 -19.83
N HIS A 85 -13.29 -3.06 -18.72
CA HIS A 85 -12.39 -2.93 -17.58
C HIS A 85 -12.80 -3.90 -16.48
N CYS A 86 -11.83 -4.59 -15.89
CA CYS A 86 -12.03 -5.41 -14.70
C CYS A 86 -11.39 -4.74 -13.48
N CYS A 87 -12.17 -4.39 -12.45
CA CYS A 87 -11.62 -3.75 -11.26
C CYS A 87 -10.82 -4.71 -10.36
N VAL A 88 -11.15 -6.01 -10.38
CA VAL A 88 -10.40 -7.06 -9.67
C VAL A 88 -9.00 -7.24 -10.29
N CYS A 89 -8.92 -7.29 -11.62
CA CYS A 89 -7.66 -7.49 -12.35
C CYS A 89 -6.94 -6.19 -12.71
N LYS A 90 -7.55 -5.03 -12.44
CA LYS A 90 -7.06 -3.67 -12.78
C LYS A 90 -6.57 -3.56 -14.24
N SER A 91 -7.25 -4.26 -15.16
CA SER A 91 -6.82 -4.38 -16.56
C SER A 91 -7.99 -4.27 -17.53
N ASN A 92 -7.67 -3.78 -18.72
CA ASN A 92 -8.60 -3.69 -19.84
C ASN A 92 -8.44 -4.93 -20.73
N PHE A 93 -9.55 -5.52 -21.16
CA PHE A 93 -9.53 -6.64 -22.11
C PHE A 93 -10.54 -6.41 -23.23
N SER A 94 -10.21 -6.92 -24.42
CA SER A 94 -11.06 -6.77 -25.59
C SER A 94 -12.24 -7.72 -25.55
N ILE A 95 -13.44 -7.19 -25.81
CA ILE A 95 -14.68 -7.96 -26.00
C ILE A 95 -15.11 -8.04 -27.47
N ALA A 96 -14.37 -7.39 -28.37
CA ALA A 96 -14.72 -7.23 -29.78
C ALA A 96 -15.08 -8.55 -30.49
N ASN A 97 -14.31 -9.61 -30.27
CA ASN A 97 -14.36 -10.83 -31.11
C ASN A 97 -15.17 -11.97 -30.47
N GLY A 98 -15.88 -11.72 -29.38
CA GLY A 98 -16.61 -12.77 -28.66
C GLY A 98 -17.55 -12.28 -27.56
N GLY A 99 -17.65 -10.98 -27.32
CA GLY A 99 -18.59 -10.37 -26.39
C GLY A 99 -18.59 -11.06 -25.03
N LYS A 100 -19.78 -11.56 -24.64
CA LYS A 100 -20.03 -12.28 -23.38
C LYS A 100 -19.07 -13.45 -23.15
N TYR A 101 -18.73 -14.22 -24.19
CA TYR A 101 -17.82 -15.36 -24.05
C TYR A 101 -16.45 -14.93 -23.51
N LEU A 102 -15.95 -13.75 -23.91
CA LEU A 102 -14.66 -13.25 -23.45
C LEU A 102 -14.71 -12.79 -21.99
N ILE A 103 -15.88 -12.33 -21.53
CA ILE A 103 -16.15 -11.98 -20.13
C ILE A 103 -16.20 -13.24 -19.27
N ASP A 104 -16.94 -14.27 -19.70
CA ASP A 104 -17.00 -15.55 -18.99
C ASP A 104 -15.63 -16.24 -18.95
N ARG A 105 -14.88 -16.22 -20.06
CA ARG A 105 -13.52 -16.74 -20.10
C ARG A 105 -12.57 -15.98 -19.17
N HIS A 106 -12.73 -14.66 -19.05
CA HIS A 106 -11.93 -13.85 -18.12
C HIS A 106 -12.15 -14.28 -16.66
N LEU A 107 -13.38 -14.59 -16.26
CA LEU A 107 -13.71 -15.13 -14.94
C LEU A 107 -13.02 -16.48 -14.65
N GLU A 108 -12.83 -17.28 -15.69
CA GLU A 108 -12.21 -18.60 -15.57
C GLU A 108 -10.68 -18.54 -15.46
N GLN A 109 -10.06 -17.43 -15.83
CA GLN A 109 -8.60 -17.25 -15.79
C GLN A 109 -8.06 -17.34 -14.36
N ALA A 110 -6.94 -18.04 -14.20
CA ALA A 110 -6.27 -18.23 -12.90
C ALA A 110 -5.94 -16.89 -12.21
N ASN A 111 -5.53 -15.88 -12.99
CA ASN A 111 -5.25 -14.55 -12.47
C ASN A 111 -6.48 -13.90 -11.83
N HIS A 112 -7.64 -13.97 -12.48
CA HIS A 112 -8.88 -13.40 -11.95
C HIS A 112 -9.30 -14.13 -10.68
N LYS A 113 -9.33 -15.47 -10.70
CA LYS A 113 -9.70 -16.28 -9.52
C LYS A 113 -8.82 -15.99 -8.31
N ARG A 114 -7.50 -15.92 -8.51
CA ARG A 114 -6.55 -15.61 -7.43
C ARG A 114 -6.77 -14.21 -6.86
N LEU A 115 -6.92 -13.21 -7.73
CA LEU A 115 -7.13 -11.83 -7.27
C LEU A 115 -8.49 -11.64 -6.58
N ALA A 116 -9.54 -12.28 -7.08
CA ALA A 116 -10.86 -12.29 -6.46
C ALA A 116 -10.84 -12.95 -5.08
N ALA A 117 -10.12 -14.06 -4.92
CA ALA A 117 -9.92 -14.71 -3.61
C ALA A 117 -9.17 -13.80 -2.64
N ASN A 118 -8.06 -13.20 -3.08
CA ASN A 118 -7.30 -12.24 -2.27
C ASN A 118 -8.16 -11.03 -1.87
N GLU A 119 -9.00 -10.50 -2.75
CA GLU A 119 -9.87 -9.37 -2.42
C GLU A 119 -10.93 -9.74 -1.37
N ALA A 120 -11.47 -10.96 -1.43
CA ALA A 120 -12.39 -11.47 -0.41
C ALA A 120 -11.71 -11.64 0.96
N GLU A 121 -10.47 -12.17 0.99
CA GLU A 121 -9.67 -12.33 2.21
C GLU A 121 -9.20 -10.99 2.80
N ASN A 122 -8.92 -10.00 1.95
CA ASN A 122 -8.49 -8.67 2.39
C ASN A 122 -9.64 -7.76 2.83
N LYS A 123 -10.90 -8.09 2.50
CA LYS A 123 -12.06 -7.27 2.84
C LYS A 123 -12.36 -7.23 4.35
N SER A 124 -11.86 -8.21 5.10
CA SER A 124 -11.98 -8.29 6.57
C SER A 124 -10.73 -7.83 7.32
N ARG A 125 -9.64 -7.47 6.62
CA ARG A 125 -8.45 -6.93 7.26
C ARG A 125 -8.66 -5.45 7.51
N SER A 126 -8.54 -5.05 8.77
CA SER A 126 -8.60 -3.65 9.17
C SER A 126 -7.46 -2.92 8.46
N MET A 127 -7.65 -1.65 8.07
CA MET A 127 -6.54 -0.83 7.51
C MET A 127 -5.33 -0.75 8.47
N PHE A 128 -5.55 -1.09 9.75
CA PHE A 128 -4.54 -1.22 10.78
C PHE A 128 -3.75 -2.54 10.76
N ASP A 129 -4.23 -3.61 10.09
CA ASP A 129 -3.52 -4.88 9.97
C ASP A 129 -2.36 -4.83 8.96
N PHE A 130 -2.32 -3.76 8.14
CA PHE A 130 -1.15 -3.40 7.31
C PHE A 130 -0.12 -2.57 8.07
N ILE A 131 -0.46 -2.07 9.26
CA ILE A 131 0.54 -1.61 10.21
C ILE A 131 1.07 -2.89 10.85
N HIS A 132 2.13 -3.45 10.25
CA HIS A 132 3.04 -4.35 10.98
C HIS A 132 3.20 -3.81 12.41
N PRO A 133 3.29 -4.65 13.46
CA PRO A 133 3.64 -4.17 14.78
C PRO A 133 4.83 -3.22 14.59
N PRO A 134 4.70 -1.94 14.95
CA PRO A 134 5.62 -0.94 14.48
C PRO A 134 6.99 -1.40 14.93
N SER A 135 7.87 -1.65 13.97
CA SER A 135 9.26 -1.95 14.29
C SER A 135 9.73 -0.91 15.29
N GLN A 136 10.62 -1.25 16.23
CA GLN A 136 11.08 -0.28 17.22
C GLN A 136 11.54 1.03 16.55
N LEU A 137 12.12 0.92 15.35
CA LEU A 137 12.47 2.03 14.48
C LEU A 137 11.26 2.92 14.08
N THR A 138 10.14 2.34 13.66
CA THR A 138 8.91 3.08 13.32
C THR A 138 8.38 3.86 14.51
N SER A 139 8.35 3.24 15.69
CA SER A 139 7.91 3.87 16.93
C SER A 139 8.84 5.01 17.37
N MET A 140 10.16 4.84 17.21
CA MET A 140 11.14 5.89 17.45
C MET A 140 10.98 7.07 16.50
N ILE A 141 10.80 6.81 15.20
CA ILE A 141 10.57 7.87 14.20
C ILE A 141 9.31 8.66 14.54
N ALA A 142 8.23 7.99 14.93
CA ALA A 142 6.99 8.64 15.35
C ALA A 142 7.19 9.51 16.60
N ALA A 143 7.93 9.03 17.60
CA ALA A 143 8.25 9.79 18.81
C ALA A 143 9.10 11.04 18.48
N GLU A 144 10.12 10.90 17.64
CA GLU A 144 10.96 12.01 17.20
C GLU A 144 10.16 13.06 16.42
N LEU A 145 9.31 12.62 15.48
CA LEU A 145 8.47 13.51 14.69
C LEU A 145 7.47 14.27 15.58
N THR A 146 6.88 13.58 16.56
CA THR A 146 5.96 14.18 17.55
C THR A 146 6.66 15.27 18.36
N LEU A 147 7.89 15.00 18.82
CA LEU A 147 8.67 15.95 19.60
C LEU A 147 9.02 17.21 18.80
N VAL A 148 9.41 17.03 17.52
CA VAL A 148 9.67 18.14 16.59
C VAL A 148 8.42 18.95 16.32
N TYR A 149 7.29 18.28 16.05
CA TYR A 149 6.01 18.94 15.82
C TYR A 149 5.56 19.76 17.03
N HIS A 150 5.63 19.18 18.23
CA HIS A 150 5.36 19.91 19.48
C HIS A 150 6.26 21.15 19.62
N GLY A 151 7.55 21.00 19.35
CA GLY A 151 8.50 22.11 19.36
C GLY A 151 8.11 23.23 18.38
N ILE A 152 7.71 22.91 17.15
CA ILE A 152 7.26 23.89 16.16
C ILE A 152 6.00 24.59 16.63
N ARG A 153 5.01 23.84 17.13
CA ARG A 153 3.73 24.39 17.61
C ARG A 153 3.90 25.40 18.74
N HIS A 154 4.87 25.18 19.62
CA HIS A 154 5.14 26.06 20.76
C HIS A 154 6.35 26.99 20.55
N GLY A 155 6.91 27.05 19.34
CA GLY A 155 8.02 27.94 19.02
C GLY A 155 9.32 27.63 19.78
N HIS A 156 9.56 26.37 20.13
CA HIS A 156 10.80 25.95 20.78
C HIS A 156 11.98 26.06 19.80
N SER A 157 13.12 26.49 20.34
CA SER A 157 14.36 26.57 19.56
C SER A 157 14.89 25.18 19.21
N TYR A 158 15.36 24.98 17.98
CA TYR A 158 16.07 23.74 17.63
C TYR A 158 17.34 23.53 18.48
N ASN A 159 17.89 24.59 19.09
CA ASN A 159 19.03 24.45 20.00
C ASN A 159 18.65 23.78 21.34
N SER A 160 17.43 23.96 21.84
CA SER A 160 17.00 23.24 23.05
C SER A 160 16.74 21.76 22.77
N GLN A 161 16.55 21.39 21.50
CA GLN A 161 16.22 20.03 21.12
C GLN A 161 17.33 19.02 21.47
N SER A 162 18.61 19.42 21.40
CA SER A 162 19.72 18.55 21.82
C SER A 162 19.67 18.23 23.31
N CYS A 163 19.44 19.23 24.17
CA CYS A 163 19.33 18.96 25.61
C CYS A 163 18.02 18.23 25.96
N THR A 164 16.94 18.44 25.20
CA THR A 164 15.68 17.69 25.39
C THR A 164 15.90 16.19 25.20
N VAL A 165 16.66 15.77 24.19
CA VAL A 165 16.95 14.34 23.98
C VAL A 165 17.71 13.74 25.17
N ASP A 166 18.70 14.45 25.70
CA ASP A 166 19.46 13.99 26.87
C ASP A 166 18.57 13.88 28.11
N VAL A 167 17.63 14.81 28.28
CA VAL A 167 16.65 14.79 29.38
C VAL A 167 15.68 13.61 29.22
N LEU A 168 15.15 13.37 28.03
CA LEU A 168 14.22 12.25 27.76
C LEU A 168 14.87 10.90 28.08
N LYS A 169 16.15 10.71 27.74
CA LYS A 169 16.90 9.48 28.07
C LYS A 169 17.08 9.27 29.57
N LYS A 170 17.21 10.34 30.35
CA LYS A 170 17.37 10.29 31.81
C LYS A 170 16.03 10.07 32.51
N LEU A 171 14.97 10.71 32.03
CA LEU A 171 13.62 10.58 32.60
C LEU A 171 13.04 9.18 32.36
N PHE A 172 13.16 8.68 31.14
CA PHE A 172 12.58 7.41 30.70
C PHE A 172 13.66 6.37 30.45
N HIS A 173 14.36 5.98 31.52
CA HIS A 173 15.47 5.04 31.48
C HIS A 173 15.03 3.57 31.32
N ASP A 174 13.73 3.29 31.46
CA ASP A 174 13.07 2.01 31.22
C ASP A 174 12.65 1.85 29.76
N SER A 175 12.28 2.96 29.09
CA SER A 175 11.85 2.96 27.69
C SER A 175 13.00 2.73 26.70
N THR A 176 12.91 1.65 25.92
CA THR A 176 13.81 1.37 24.78
C THR A 176 13.73 2.47 23.72
N ILE A 177 12.55 3.02 23.49
CA ILE A 177 12.31 4.12 22.54
C ILE A 177 13.07 5.37 22.99
N ALA A 178 12.89 5.80 24.25
CA ALA A 178 13.51 7.03 24.75
C ALA A 178 15.04 6.97 24.74
N LYS A 179 15.62 5.82 25.11
CA LYS A 179 17.08 5.56 25.03
C LYS A 179 17.64 5.79 23.63
N ASN A 180 16.90 5.37 22.62
CA ASN A 180 17.35 5.34 21.24
C ASN A 180 16.94 6.59 20.44
N ILE A 181 16.14 7.50 21.01
CA ILE A 181 15.88 8.81 20.39
C ILE A 181 17.22 9.53 20.14
N SER A 182 17.40 9.99 18.91
CA SER A 182 18.63 10.64 18.43
C SER A 182 18.34 12.01 17.79
N CYS A 183 17.11 12.50 17.92
CA CYS A 183 16.63 13.73 17.30
C CYS A 183 17.18 15.00 17.97
N GLY A 184 18.47 15.28 17.74
CA GLY A 184 19.10 16.54 18.08
C GLY A 184 18.77 17.65 17.07
N ARG A 185 19.41 18.81 17.24
CA ARG A 185 19.16 20.05 16.47
C ARG A 185 19.05 19.84 14.95
N THR A 186 20.04 19.21 14.34
CA THR A 186 20.12 19.08 12.87
C THR A 186 19.00 18.20 12.33
N LYS A 187 18.74 17.05 12.98
CA LYS A 187 17.68 16.13 12.59
C LYS A 187 16.31 16.77 12.76
N ALA A 188 16.10 17.48 13.87
CA ALA A 188 14.85 18.20 14.13
C ALA A 188 14.54 19.27 13.08
N ARG A 189 15.55 20.05 12.68
CA ARG A 189 15.40 21.02 11.60
C ARG A 189 15.03 20.34 10.28
N GLU A 190 15.70 19.25 9.95
CA GLU A 190 15.46 18.55 8.68
C GLU A 190 14.06 17.92 8.61
N LEU A 191 13.61 17.32 9.72
CA LEU A 191 12.24 16.83 9.87
C LEU A 191 11.21 17.97 9.77
N ALA A 192 11.50 19.12 10.39
CA ALA A 192 10.63 20.28 10.29
C ALA A 192 10.48 20.79 8.86
N VAL A 193 11.59 20.94 8.13
CA VAL A 193 11.59 21.56 6.79
C VAL A 193 11.12 20.57 5.71
N ASN A 194 11.65 19.35 5.69
CA ASN A 194 11.45 18.44 4.56
C ASN A 194 10.26 17.50 4.72
N VAL A 195 9.84 17.24 5.97
CA VAL A 195 8.71 16.35 6.26
C VAL A 195 7.49 17.20 6.57
N LEU A 196 7.54 17.97 7.67
CA LEU A 196 6.39 18.75 8.13
C LEU A 196 6.08 19.98 7.28
N GLY A 197 7.11 20.64 6.74
CA GLY A 197 7.00 21.82 5.88
C GLY A 197 6.72 21.51 4.40
N ASN A 198 6.64 20.24 4.02
CA ASN A 198 6.40 19.85 2.64
C ASN A 198 4.94 20.12 2.25
N GLN A 199 4.72 20.86 1.16
CA GLN A 199 3.38 21.20 0.66
C GLN A 199 2.50 19.98 0.39
N ASN A 200 3.09 18.87 -0.06
CA ASN A 200 2.35 17.63 -0.32
C ASN A 200 1.92 16.93 0.98
N PHE A 201 2.66 17.12 2.07
CA PHE A 201 2.30 16.55 3.37
C PHE A 201 1.14 17.33 4.01
N ILE A 202 1.15 18.66 3.87
CA ILE A 202 0.11 19.54 4.43
C ILE A 202 -1.25 19.32 3.75
N SER A 203 -1.28 19.00 2.45
CA SER A 203 -2.54 18.69 1.75
C SER A 203 -3.21 17.40 2.23
N ASP A 204 -2.44 16.43 2.72
CA ASP A 204 -2.94 15.13 3.14
C ASP A 204 -3.41 15.11 4.61
N VAL A 205 -2.86 15.98 5.45
CA VAL A 205 -3.21 16.03 6.90
C VAL A 205 -4.49 16.84 7.17
N GLY A 206 -5.04 17.51 6.16
CA GLY A 206 -6.23 18.35 6.31
C GLY A 206 -5.92 19.61 7.13
N THR A 207 -6.49 20.74 6.72
CA THR A 207 -6.35 22.01 7.42
C THR A 207 -6.84 21.90 8.86
N PHE A 208 -5.92 21.70 9.81
CA PHE A 208 -6.20 21.91 11.23
C PHE A 208 -6.38 23.41 11.44
N THR A 209 -7.64 23.82 11.52
CA THR A 209 -8.03 25.18 11.88
C THR A 209 -7.58 25.48 13.30
N ASN A 210 -6.84 26.58 13.46
CA ASN A 210 -6.42 27.12 14.75
C ASN A 210 -7.65 27.38 15.66
N HIS A 211 -7.59 26.89 16.90
CA HIS A 211 -8.40 27.35 18.01
C HIS A 211 -7.49 28.02 19.04
#